data_AF-A0A7K2ZU19-F1
#
_entry.id   AF-A0A7K2ZU19-F1
#
_cell.length_a   1.000
_cell.length_b   1.000
_cell.length_c   1.000
_cell.angle_alpha   90.00
_cell.angle_beta   90.00
_cell.angle_gamma   90.00
#
_symmetry.space_group_name_H-M   'P 1'
#
loop_
_entity.id
_entity.type
_entity.pdbx_description
1 polymer ?
#
loop_
_entity_poly.entity_id
_entity_poly.type
_entity_poly.pdbx_seq_one_letter_code
_entity_poly.pdbx_strand_id
1 'polypeptide(L)'
;MIVVGGGVMGMATALVLARSGRRVRVWSREPAERTTSAVAGALWWPYRIDPVERVGPWSLQSLRRYAEWARRPEETGVRMVEGVHAGTRLAGLGEWAGEVAGLRDTAEGLAARLPLIDMPVHLAWLRGELAAAGVEVELREVRSLDEAVRVAPVVVNCSGLGARELVPDAAVRPVRGQLVIVENPGVRTWYTAADEASDATTYFFPQPGGRLLLGGTAEVDAWSLEPDPGVAEAIVKRCAAVRPEIAGARVVGHRVGLRPARPGVRVEREVVGGGRVLVHNYGHGGAGVTVAWGCAEEAAGLVVGPAGPR
;
A
#
# COMPACT_ATOMS: atom_id res chain seq x y z
N MET A 1 6.93 21.67 8.13
CA MET A 1 7.11 20.25 8.53
C MET A 1 7.71 19.52 7.36
N ILE A 2 8.42 18.42 7.60
CA ILE A 2 8.96 17.56 6.53
C ILE A 2 8.38 16.16 6.68
N VAL A 3 7.83 15.61 5.60
CA VAL A 3 7.50 14.19 5.49
C VAL A 3 8.60 13.52 4.68
N VAL A 4 9.21 12.47 5.20
CA VAL A 4 10.27 11.70 4.52
C VAL A 4 9.65 10.47 3.89
N GLY A 5 9.64 10.40 2.55
CA GLY A 5 9.10 9.31 1.76
C GLY A 5 8.01 9.77 0.78
N GLY A 6 8.19 9.48 -0.52
CA GLY A 6 7.24 9.78 -1.58
C GLY A 6 6.33 8.62 -2.00
N GLY A 7 6.21 7.57 -1.18
CA GLY A 7 5.23 6.50 -1.41
C GLY A 7 3.82 6.89 -0.97
N VAL A 8 2.84 5.99 -1.12
CA VAL A 8 1.43 6.24 -0.76
C VAL A 8 1.27 6.73 0.68
N MET A 9 2.06 6.18 1.61
CA MET A 9 2.03 6.58 3.03
C MET A 9 2.45 8.02 3.24
N GLY A 10 3.56 8.42 2.63
CA GLY A 10 4.09 9.77 2.77
C GLY A 10 3.22 10.80 2.07
N MET A 11 2.70 10.48 0.88
CA MET A 11 1.79 11.36 0.15
C MET A 11 0.45 11.54 0.88
N ALA A 12 -0.18 10.45 1.35
CA ALA A 12 -1.41 10.54 2.12
C ALA A 12 -1.21 11.36 3.40
N THR A 13 -0.13 11.10 4.15
CA THR A 13 0.20 11.84 5.38
C THR A 13 0.45 13.32 5.11
N ALA A 14 1.21 13.64 4.06
CA ALA A 14 1.48 15.02 3.68
C ALA A 14 0.20 15.77 3.28
N LEU A 15 -0.70 15.12 2.53
CA LEU A 15 -1.96 15.73 2.10
C LEU A 15 -2.91 15.96 3.27
N VAL A 16 -3.04 15.00 4.19
CA VAL A 16 -3.83 15.16 5.42
C VAL A 16 -3.30 16.34 6.24
N LEU A 17 -1.98 16.42 6.45
CA LEU A 17 -1.36 17.52 7.18
C LEU A 17 -1.58 18.87 6.48
N ALA A 18 -1.37 18.95 5.16
CA ALA A 18 -1.58 20.19 4.41
C ALA A 18 -3.03 20.66 4.46
N ARG A 19 -3.99 19.76 4.29
CA ARG A 19 -5.44 20.06 4.41
C ARG A 19 -5.86 20.50 5.82
N SER A 20 -5.08 20.16 6.84
CA SER A 20 -5.25 20.71 8.20
C SER A 20 -4.68 22.12 8.39
N GLY A 21 -4.26 22.79 7.31
CA GLY A 21 -3.71 24.15 7.33
C GLY A 21 -2.20 24.23 7.62
N ARG A 22 -1.47 23.10 7.56
CA ARG A 22 -0.04 23.04 7.89
C ARG A 22 0.82 23.22 6.64
N ARG A 23 1.95 23.93 6.80
CA ARG A 23 2.98 23.99 5.75
C ARG A 23 3.84 22.73 5.76
N VAL A 24 3.74 21.94 4.69
CA VAL A 24 4.40 20.64 4.53
C VAL A 24 5.30 20.64 3.30
N ARG A 25 6.45 19.96 3.41
CA ARG A 25 7.28 19.54 2.27
C ARG A 25 7.46 18.03 2.35
N VAL A 26 7.61 17.38 1.20
CA VAL A 26 7.93 15.96 1.10
C VAL A 26 9.34 15.82 0.56
N TRP A 27 10.19 15.07 1.26
CA TRP A 27 11.51 14.67 0.79
C TRP A 27 11.47 13.19 0.42
N SER A 28 11.75 12.89 -0.84
CA SER A 28 11.76 11.50 -1.33
C SER A 28 13.05 11.22 -2.08
N ARG A 29 13.68 10.07 -1.79
CA ARG A 29 14.86 9.60 -2.52
C ARG A 29 14.57 9.34 -4.00
N GLU A 30 13.35 8.88 -4.30
CA GLU A 30 12.93 8.45 -5.63
C GLU A 30 11.61 9.11 -6.02
N PRO A 31 11.36 9.30 -7.34
CA PRO A 31 10.06 9.75 -7.82
C PRO A 31 8.98 8.69 -7.53
N ALA A 32 7.72 9.12 -7.44
CA ALA A 32 6.59 8.29 -7.01
C ALA A 32 6.46 6.98 -7.83
N GLU A 33 6.72 7.09 -9.12
CA GLU A 33 6.65 6.04 -10.14
C GLU A 33 7.68 4.93 -9.93
N ARG A 34 8.71 5.18 -9.12
CA ARG A 34 9.78 4.22 -8.77
C ARG A 34 9.68 3.69 -7.34
N THR A 35 8.65 4.08 -6.59
CA THR A 35 8.44 3.59 -5.23
C THR A 35 7.80 2.20 -5.21
N THR A 36 7.93 1.46 -4.10
CA THR A 36 7.20 0.20 -3.88
C THR A 36 5.68 0.36 -4.12
N SER A 37 5.12 1.53 -3.79
CA SER A 37 3.71 1.82 -4.00
C SER A 37 3.30 1.74 -5.48
N ALA A 38 4.15 2.17 -6.41
CA ALA A 38 3.84 2.14 -7.85
C ALA A 38 3.77 0.71 -8.42
N VAL A 39 4.41 -0.25 -7.75
CA VAL A 39 4.47 -1.65 -8.15
C VAL A 39 3.25 -2.44 -7.66
N ALA A 40 2.55 -1.94 -6.63
CA ALA A 40 1.50 -2.67 -5.94
C ALA A 40 0.27 -3.00 -6.82
N GLY A 41 -0.50 -3.99 -6.36
CA GLY A 41 -1.68 -4.55 -7.04
C GLY A 41 -2.72 -3.51 -7.49
N ALA A 42 -3.33 -2.71 -6.62
CA ALA A 42 -3.57 -2.92 -5.20
C ALA A 42 -5.09 -3.08 -5.00
N LEU A 43 -5.52 -4.21 -4.47
CA LEU A 43 -6.90 -4.41 -4.00
C LEU A 43 -6.97 -3.91 -2.56
N TRP A 44 -7.97 -3.11 -2.21
CA TRP A 44 -8.23 -2.79 -0.81
C TRP A 44 -8.68 -4.05 -0.09
N TRP A 45 -7.83 -4.59 0.77
CA TRP A 45 -8.13 -5.69 1.69
C TRP A 45 -7.05 -5.74 2.77
N PRO A 46 -7.40 -5.88 4.06
CA PRO A 46 -6.41 -6.08 5.11
C PRO A 46 -5.69 -7.42 4.92
N TYR A 47 -4.36 -7.41 4.82
CA TYR A 47 -3.58 -8.62 4.52
C TYR A 47 -2.25 -8.63 5.27
N ARG A 48 -2.02 -9.67 6.08
CA ARG A 48 -0.78 -9.94 6.84
C ARG A 48 -0.20 -8.64 7.44
N ILE A 49 -1.01 -8.00 8.28
CA ILE A 49 -0.70 -6.69 8.87
C ILE A 49 -1.15 -6.64 10.32
N ASP A 50 -0.31 -6.03 11.14
CA ASP A 50 -0.45 -5.91 12.58
C ASP A 50 -0.24 -4.44 13.02
N PRO A 51 -0.71 -4.02 14.20
CA PRO A 51 -1.45 -4.84 15.16
C PRO A 51 -2.94 -4.94 14.78
N VAL A 52 -3.50 -6.15 14.90
CA VAL A 52 -4.86 -6.51 14.43
C VAL A 52 -5.93 -5.51 14.88
N GLU A 53 -5.86 -5.04 16.12
CA GLU A 53 -6.86 -4.15 16.72
C GLU A 53 -6.91 -2.74 16.10
N ARG A 54 -5.82 -2.28 15.47
CA ARG A 54 -5.78 -0.97 14.78
C ARG A 54 -6.08 -1.07 13.29
N VAL A 55 -5.89 -2.25 12.71
CA VAL A 55 -6.03 -2.49 11.26
C VAL A 55 -7.45 -2.22 10.77
N GLY A 56 -8.46 -2.67 11.51
CA GLY A 56 -9.87 -2.46 11.14
C GLY A 56 -10.22 -0.98 10.94
N PRO A 57 -10.08 -0.14 11.99
CA PRO A 57 -10.31 1.30 11.89
C PRO A 57 -9.52 1.99 10.78
N TRP A 58 -8.22 1.68 10.63
CA TRP A 58 -7.40 2.29 9.58
C TRP A 58 -7.86 1.93 8.17
N SER A 59 -8.24 0.66 7.99
CA SER A 59 -8.69 0.14 6.71
C SER A 59 -10.01 0.78 6.32
N LEU A 60 -10.97 0.86 7.24
CA LEU A 60 -12.29 1.45 7.01
C LEU A 60 -12.21 2.95 6.69
N GLN A 61 -11.30 3.67 7.34
CA GLN A 61 -11.02 5.06 7.02
C GLN A 61 -10.53 5.22 5.57
N SER A 62 -9.62 4.36 5.13
CA SER A 62 -9.13 4.35 3.76
C SER A 62 -10.22 3.92 2.77
N LEU A 63 -11.06 2.94 3.14
CA LEU A 63 -12.19 2.50 2.32
C LEU A 63 -13.14 3.66 2.00
N ARG A 64 -13.48 4.49 2.99
CA ARG A 64 -14.36 5.65 2.79
C ARG A 64 -13.79 6.62 1.75
N ARG A 65 -12.49 6.91 1.81
CA ARG A 65 -11.79 7.76 0.84
C ARG A 65 -11.78 7.14 -0.56
N TYR A 66 -11.42 5.87 -0.67
CA TYR A 66 -11.38 5.18 -1.95
C TYR A 66 -12.77 5.05 -2.58
N ALA A 67 -13.82 4.81 -1.79
CA ALA A 67 -15.20 4.77 -2.28
C ALA A 67 -15.68 6.12 -2.82
N GLU A 68 -15.22 7.24 -2.25
CA GLU A 68 -15.47 8.57 -2.78
C GLU A 68 -14.75 8.79 -4.12
N TRP A 69 -13.47 8.45 -4.19
CA TRP A 69 -12.66 8.63 -5.41
C TRP A 69 -13.05 7.69 -6.55
N ALA A 70 -13.62 6.54 -6.23
CA ALA A 70 -14.17 5.62 -7.23
C ALA A 70 -15.32 6.21 -8.05
N ARG A 71 -15.84 7.39 -7.67
CA ARG A 71 -16.80 8.17 -8.48
C ARG A 71 -16.15 8.91 -9.65
N ARG A 72 -14.82 9.04 -9.65
CA ARG A 72 -13.99 9.68 -10.70
C ARG A 72 -12.79 8.78 -11.04
N PRO A 73 -13.04 7.57 -11.56
CA PRO A 73 -11.98 6.58 -11.75
C PRO A 73 -10.93 7.01 -12.79
N GLU A 74 -11.30 7.81 -13.78
CA GLU A 74 -10.40 8.33 -14.83
C GLU A 74 -9.37 9.31 -14.26
N GLU A 75 -9.76 10.08 -13.24
CA GLU A 75 -8.86 11.01 -12.55
C GLU A 75 -8.02 10.30 -11.49
N THR A 76 -8.66 9.46 -10.68
CA THR A 76 -8.07 8.98 -9.41
C THR A 76 -7.43 7.60 -9.51
N GLY A 77 -7.71 6.85 -10.57
CA GLY A 77 -7.28 5.46 -10.72
C GLY A 77 -8.01 4.46 -9.82
N VAL A 78 -8.96 4.90 -9.00
CA VAL A 78 -9.69 4.04 -8.07
C VAL A 78 -10.99 3.57 -8.71
N ARG A 79 -11.27 2.26 -8.67
CA ARG A 79 -12.53 1.68 -9.18
C ARG A 79 -13.12 0.73 -8.16
N MET A 80 -14.44 0.66 -8.08
CA MET A 80 -15.12 -0.39 -7.34
C MET A 80 -15.37 -1.58 -8.24
N VAL A 81 -14.70 -2.70 -7.98
CA VAL A 81 -14.71 -3.89 -8.84
C VAL A 81 -15.19 -5.09 -8.04
N GLU A 82 -15.98 -5.96 -8.68
CA GLU A 82 -16.46 -7.20 -8.07
C GLU A 82 -15.42 -8.31 -8.15
N GLY A 83 -15.44 -9.21 -7.17
CA GLY A 83 -14.58 -10.38 -7.17
C GLY A 83 -14.78 -11.25 -5.94
N VAL A 84 -13.87 -12.21 -5.78
CA VAL A 84 -13.95 -13.23 -4.72
C VAL A 84 -12.60 -13.46 -4.04
N HIS A 85 -12.64 -13.51 -2.71
CA HIS A 85 -11.58 -14.08 -1.88
C HIS A 85 -11.89 -15.57 -1.69
N ALA A 86 -11.25 -16.43 -2.49
CA ALA A 86 -11.46 -17.86 -2.43
C ALA A 86 -10.96 -18.45 -1.11
N GLY A 87 -11.75 -19.35 -0.53
CA GLY A 87 -11.46 -19.96 0.77
C GLY A 87 -11.70 -19.07 1.99
N THR A 88 -11.85 -17.74 1.81
CA THR A 88 -12.22 -16.82 2.89
C THR A 88 -13.72 -16.90 3.20
N ARG A 89 -14.06 -16.76 4.48
CA ARG A 89 -15.44 -16.77 4.99
C ARG A 89 -15.69 -15.59 5.92
N LEU A 90 -16.91 -15.04 5.90
CA LEU A 90 -17.30 -13.93 6.79
C LEU A 90 -17.02 -14.24 8.26
N ALA A 91 -17.35 -15.46 8.70
CA ALA A 91 -17.20 -15.89 10.09
C ALA A 91 -15.74 -15.89 10.60
N GLY A 92 -14.76 -15.88 9.68
CA GLY A 92 -13.33 -15.82 10.03
C GLY A 92 -12.75 -14.42 10.04
N LEU A 93 -13.55 -13.37 9.83
CA LEU A 93 -13.10 -11.98 9.78
C LEU A 93 -13.37 -11.25 11.10
N GLY A 94 -12.57 -10.21 11.35
CA GLY A 94 -12.79 -9.31 12.48
C GLY A 94 -13.97 -8.36 12.29
N GLU A 95 -14.31 -7.62 13.33
CA GLU A 95 -15.50 -6.73 13.39
C GLU A 95 -15.61 -5.75 12.22
N TRP A 96 -14.46 -5.27 11.71
CA TRP A 96 -14.40 -4.36 10.57
C TRP A 96 -15.14 -4.87 9.33
N ALA A 97 -15.23 -6.19 9.15
CA ALA A 97 -15.91 -6.78 8.00
C ALA A 97 -17.41 -6.48 8.00
N GLY A 98 -18.03 -6.31 9.18
CA GLY A 98 -19.43 -5.91 9.31
C GLY A 98 -19.72 -4.50 8.78
N GLU A 99 -18.71 -3.63 8.71
CA GLU A 99 -18.84 -2.28 8.14
C GLU A 99 -18.59 -2.23 6.62
N VAL A 100 -18.17 -3.34 6.01
CA VAL A 100 -17.94 -3.42 4.56
C VAL A 100 -19.21 -3.87 3.86
N ALA A 101 -19.83 -2.95 3.12
CA ALA A 101 -21.06 -3.22 2.41
C ALA A 101 -20.87 -4.30 1.32
N GLY A 102 -21.82 -5.24 1.25
CA GLY A 102 -21.91 -6.21 0.16
C GLY A 102 -20.96 -7.41 0.26
N LEU A 103 -20.32 -7.63 1.40
CA LEU A 103 -19.64 -8.90 1.66
C LEU A 103 -20.67 -10.04 1.76
N ARG A 104 -20.44 -11.13 1.03
CA ARG A 104 -21.37 -12.27 0.99
C ARG A 104 -20.63 -13.58 0.78
N ASP A 105 -20.90 -14.57 1.64
CA ASP A 105 -20.42 -15.93 1.42
C ASP A 105 -21.06 -16.56 0.17
N THR A 106 -20.24 -17.25 -0.61
CA THR A 106 -20.62 -17.99 -1.83
C THR A 106 -20.01 -19.39 -1.80
N ALA A 107 -20.32 -20.25 -2.78
CA ALA A 107 -19.67 -21.56 -2.85
C ALA A 107 -18.13 -21.44 -2.93
N GLU A 108 -17.63 -20.48 -3.70
CA GLU A 108 -16.21 -20.28 -4.01
C GLU A 108 -15.41 -19.57 -2.90
N GLY A 109 -16.10 -18.83 -2.02
CA GLY A 109 -15.49 -18.05 -0.96
C GLY A 109 -16.29 -16.77 -0.67
N LEU A 110 -15.60 -15.71 -0.28
CA LEU A 110 -16.21 -14.44 0.06
C LEU A 110 -16.28 -13.52 -1.15
N ALA A 111 -17.49 -13.29 -1.67
CA ALA A 111 -17.72 -12.32 -2.73
C ALA A 111 -17.80 -10.91 -2.16
N ALA A 112 -17.22 -9.95 -2.88
CA ALA A 112 -17.22 -8.55 -2.48
C ALA A 112 -17.10 -7.62 -3.69
N ARG A 113 -17.51 -6.36 -3.48
CA ARG A 113 -17.22 -5.26 -4.41
C ARG A 113 -16.32 -4.25 -3.69
N LEU A 114 -15.06 -4.21 -4.07
CA LEU A 114 -14.00 -3.51 -3.33
C LEU A 114 -13.26 -2.51 -4.20
N PRO A 115 -12.61 -1.49 -3.60
CA PRO A 115 -11.69 -0.63 -4.31
C PRO A 115 -10.51 -1.43 -4.90
N LEU A 116 -10.32 -1.30 -6.20
CA LEU A 116 -9.13 -1.73 -6.93
C LEU A 116 -8.45 -0.48 -7.50
N ILE A 117 -7.19 -0.27 -7.11
CA ILE A 117 -6.46 0.96 -7.36
C ILE A 117 -5.39 0.73 -8.43
N ASP A 118 -5.49 1.49 -9.53
CA ASP A 118 -4.41 1.64 -10.51
C ASP A 118 -3.34 2.58 -9.93
N MET A 119 -2.31 1.98 -9.32
CA MET A 119 -1.32 2.72 -8.53
C MET A 119 -0.56 3.79 -9.30
N PRO A 120 -0.07 3.58 -10.54
CA PRO A 120 0.50 4.65 -11.35
C PRO A 120 -0.41 5.88 -11.52
N VAL A 121 -1.68 5.66 -11.87
CA VAL A 121 -2.65 6.77 -12.03
C VAL A 121 -2.92 7.43 -10.68
N HIS A 122 -3.12 6.63 -9.64
CA HIS A 122 -3.43 7.13 -8.31
C HIS A 122 -2.30 7.97 -7.70
N LEU A 123 -1.03 7.54 -7.86
CA LEU A 123 0.12 8.30 -7.38
C LEU A 123 0.32 9.60 -8.17
N ALA A 124 0.08 9.59 -9.48
CA ALA A 124 0.11 10.81 -10.30
C ALA A 124 -0.97 11.80 -9.86
N TRP A 125 -2.18 11.31 -9.61
CA TRP A 125 -3.28 12.10 -9.06
C TRP A 125 -2.95 12.68 -7.69
N LEU A 126 -2.42 11.86 -6.76
CA LEU A 126 -2.02 12.33 -5.43
C LEU A 126 -0.93 13.40 -5.48
N ARG A 127 0.02 13.31 -6.42
CA ARG A 127 1.00 14.39 -6.65
C ARG A 127 0.32 15.69 -7.07
N GLY A 128 -0.70 15.62 -7.93
CA GLY A 128 -1.52 16.78 -8.30
C GLY A 128 -2.24 17.39 -7.10
N GLU A 129 -2.85 16.55 -6.25
CA GLU A 129 -3.51 16.99 -5.03
C GLU A 129 -2.54 17.65 -4.03
N LEU A 130 -1.33 17.11 -3.89
CA LEU A 130 -0.28 17.71 -3.08
C LEU A 130 0.13 19.09 -3.62
N ALA A 131 0.34 19.22 -4.93
CA ALA A 131 0.67 20.49 -5.55
C ALA A 131 -0.45 21.52 -5.38
N ALA A 132 -1.71 21.12 -5.56
CA ALA A 132 -2.88 21.96 -5.32
C ALA A 132 -3.01 22.41 -3.85
N ALA A 133 -2.55 21.58 -2.91
CA ALA A 133 -2.47 21.91 -1.49
C ALA A 133 -1.20 22.71 -1.11
N GLY A 134 -0.37 23.12 -2.08
CA GLY A 134 0.85 23.88 -1.85
C GLY A 134 2.00 23.08 -1.24
N VAL A 135 1.96 21.74 -1.34
CA VAL A 135 3.03 20.87 -0.85
C VAL A 135 4.09 20.69 -1.93
N GLU A 136 5.30 21.10 -1.61
CA GLU A 136 6.49 20.87 -2.45
C GLU A 136 7.02 19.45 -2.23
N VAL A 137 7.19 18.70 -3.32
CA VAL A 137 7.82 17.37 -3.32
C VAL A 137 9.22 17.50 -3.91
N GLU A 138 10.23 17.35 -3.06
CA GLU A 138 11.65 17.47 -3.41
C GLU A 138 12.26 16.06 -3.60
N LEU A 139 12.92 15.85 -4.75
CA LEU A 139 13.72 14.65 -4.96
C LEU A 139 15.03 14.81 -4.19
N ARG A 140 15.05 14.25 -2.98
CA ARG A 140 16.13 14.37 -2.02
C ARG A 140 16.27 13.09 -1.22
N GLU A 141 17.45 12.48 -1.31
CA GLU A 141 17.85 11.42 -0.42
C GLU A 141 18.17 11.99 0.98
N VAL A 142 17.69 11.31 2.01
CA VAL A 142 18.00 11.59 3.40
C VAL A 142 18.87 10.43 3.88
N ARG A 143 20.04 10.70 4.46
CA ARG A 143 20.93 9.65 5.01
C ARG A 143 20.77 9.49 6.51
N SER A 144 20.28 10.53 7.18
CA SER A 144 19.81 10.49 8.56
C SER A 144 18.61 11.42 8.74
N LEU A 145 17.64 11.01 9.55
CA LEU A 145 16.50 11.87 9.89
C LEU A 145 16.92 13.18 10.56
N ASP A 146 18.13 13.25 11.14
CA ASP A 146 18.68 14.49 11.69
C ASP A 146 18.78 15.60 10.64
N GLU A 147 18.98 15.26 9.37
CA GLU A 147 18.98 16.25 8.27
C GLU A 147 17.63 16.96 8.15
N ALA A 148 16.52 16.21 8.24
CA ALA A 148 15.18 16.76 8.21
C ALA A 148 14.85 17.47 9.54
N VAL A 149 15.27 16.90 10.67
CA VAL A 149 15.05 17.45 12.01
C VAL A 149 15.76 18.78 12.17
N ARG A 150 16.95 19.00 11.60
CA ARG A 150 17.62 20.32 11.62
C ARG A 150 16.82 21.39 10.87
N VAL A 151 16.14 21.01 9.80
CA VAL A 151 15.42 21.94 8.91
C VAL A 151 13.97 22.20 9.35
N ALA A 152 13.32 21.24 10.01
CA ALA A 152 11.94 21.38 10.43
C ALA A 152 11.73 20.99 11.91
N PRO A 153 10.85 21.68 12.66
CA PRO A 153 10.54 21.32 14.04
C PRO A 153 9.73 20.03 14.18
N VAL A 154 9.12 19.59 13.08
CA VAL A 154 8.35 18.33 12.99
C VAL A 154 8.78 17.59 11.73
N VAL A 155 9.15 16.33 11.91
CA VAL A 155 9.43 15.37 10.84
C VAL A 155 8.46 14.19 10.97
N VAL A 156 7.93 13.71 9.84
CA VAL A 156 7.17 12.46 9.78
C VAL A 156 7.93 11.48 8.90
N ASN A 157 8.37 10.36 9.48
CA ASN A 157 9.10 9.30 8.81
C ASN A 157 8.12 8.30 8.16
N CYS A 158 7.96 8.40 6.84
CA CYS A 158 7.19 7.50 5.98
C CYS A 158 8.09 6.74 4.99
N SER A 159 9.33 6.46 5.39
CA SER A 159 10.37 5.90 4.50
C SER A 159 10.18 4.42 4.13
N GLY A 160 9.17 3.74 4.70
CA GLY A 160 8.91 2.33 4.41
C GLY A 160 10.11 1.45 4.77
N LEU A 161 10.67 0.76 3.77
CA LEU A 161 11.83 -0.11 3.95
C LEU A 161 13.09 0.67 4.39
N GLY A 162 13.18 1.95 4.02
CA GLY A 162 14.28 2.84 4.41
C GLY A 162 14.37 3.06 5.92
N ALA A 163 13.31 2.80 6.68
CA ALA A 163 13.33 2.90 8.14
C ALA A 163 14.34 1.94 8.79
N ARG A 164 14.65 0.82 8.12
CA ARG A 164 15.68 -0.13 8.54
C ARG A 164 17.06 0.53 8.69
N GLU A 165 17.35 1.54 7.89
CA GLU A 165 18.63 2.26 7.89
C GLU A 165 18.55 3.64 8.55
N LEU A 166 17.41 4.33 8.41
CA LEU A 166 17.23 5.68 8.92
C LEU A 166 16.98 5.76 10.43
N VAL A 167 16.37 4.72 11.02
CA VAL A 167 16.12 4.60 12.47
C VAL A 167 16.55 3.23 13.01
N PRO A 168 17.59 2.62 12.41
CA PRO A 168 18.05 1.25 12.64
C PRO A 168 17.02 0.18 13.06
N ASP A 169 15.81 0.21 12.51
CA ASP A 169 14.74 -0.72 12.92
C ASP A 169 14.91 -2.08 12.20
N ALA A 170 15.64 -2.99 12.84
CA ALA A 170 15.91 -4.34 12.30
C ALA A 170 14.65 -5.21 12.15
N ALA A 171 13.52 -4.83 12.77
CA ALA A 171 12.26 -5.54 12.60
C ALA A 171 11.63 -5.28 11.22
N VAL A 172 12.07 -4.24 10.52
CA VAL A 172 11.66 -3.95 9.14
C VAL A 172 12.42 -4.87 8.18
N ARG A 173 11.68 -5.77 7.51
CA ARG A 173 12.22 -6.74 6.54
C ARG A 173 11.54 -6.61 5.18
N PRO A 174 12.25 -6.85 4.06
CA PRO A 174 11.60 -6.90 2.77
C PRO A 174 10.81 -8.21 2.64
N VAL A 175 9.61 -8.11 2.07
CA VAL A 175 8.90 -9.27 1.51
C VAL A 175 8.74 -9.03 0.02
N ARG A 176 9.58 -9.70 -0.76
CA ARG A 176 9.59 -9.60 -2.22
C ARG A 176 8.30 -10.17 -2.78
N GLY A 177 7.74 -9.44 -3.74
CA GLY A 177 6.58 -9.86 -4.51
C GLY A 177 6.82 -9.65 -5.98
N GLN A 178 6.68 -10.72 -6.75
CA GLN A 178 6.71 -10.68 -8.20
C GLN A 178 5.30 -10.79 -8.78
N LEU A 179 5.06 -9.99 -9.82
CA LEU A 179 3.82 -9.92 -10.58
C LEU A 179 4.12 -10.04 -12.07
N VAL A 180 3.16 -10.57 -12.80
CA VAL A 180 3.17 -10.66 -14.27
C VAL A 180 2.02 -9.83 -14.80
N ILE A 181 2.25 -9.05 -15.85
CA ILE A 181 1.21 -8.29 -16.54
C ILE A 181 0.98 -8.97 -17.88
N VAL A 182 -0.26 -9.29 -18.18
CA VAL A 182 -0.68 -9.89 -19.46
C VAL A 182 -1.74 -9.02 -20.15
N GLU A 183 -1.91 -9.21 -21.45
CA GLU A 183 -3.12 -8.73 -22.14
C GLU A 183 -4.35 -9.38 -21.51
N ASN A 184 -5.38 -8.59 -21.20
CA ASN A 184 -6.55 -9.10 -20.52
C ASN A 184 -7.41 -9.93 -21.48
N PRO A 185 -7.60 -11.24 -21.25
CA PRO A 185 -8.38 -12.11 -22.14
C PRO A 185 -9.91 -11.98 -21.92
N GLY A 186 -10.38 -10.90 -21.30
CA GLY A 186 -11.80 -10.66 -20.99
C GLY A 186 -12.19 -10.86 -19.52
N VAL A 187 -11.22 -11.00 -18.62
CA VAL A 187 -11.44 -11.08 -17.17
C VAL A 187 -11.85 -9.71 -16.64
N ARG A 188 -13.05 -9.61 -16.03
CA ARG A 188 -13.62 -8.36 -15.52
C ARG A 188 -13.71 -8.28 -13.99
N THR A 189 -13.57 -9.41 -13.31
CA THR A 189 -13.60 -9.51 -11.85
C THR A 189 -12.20 -9.74 -11.30
N TRP A 190 -11.96 -9.33 -10.06
CA TRP A 190 -10.74 -9.73 -9.35
C TRP A 190 -10.93 -11.09 -8.68
N TYR A 191 -9.80 -11.73 -8.36
CA TYR A 191 -9.76 -12.96 -7.59
C TYR A 191 -8.55 -12.92 -6.67
N THR A 192 -8.68 -13.49 -5.47
CA THR A 192 -7.52 -13.83 -4.64
C THR A 192 -7.73 -15.18 -3.97
N ALA A 193 -6.68 -15.97 -3.89
CA ALA A 193 -6.53 -17.11 -3.00
C ALA A 193 -5.16 -16.99 -2.33
N ALA A 194 -5.17 -16.93 -1.00
CA ALA A 194 -3.95 -16.92 -0.20
C ALA A 194 -4.04 -18.05 0.81
N ASP A 195 -3.00 -18.88 0.83
CA ASP A 195 -2.75 -19.81 1.92
C ASP A 195 -1.75 -19.15 2.86
N GLU A 196 -2.12 -19.01 4.14
CA GLU A 196 -1.26 -18.36 5.12
C GLU A 196 0.06 -19.10 5.33
N ALA A 197 0.09 -20.43 5.09
CA ALA A 197 1.27 -21.26 5.19
C ALA A 197 2.15 -21.26 3.92
N SER A 198 1.73 -20.55 2.86
CA SER A 198 2.42 -20.53 1.59
C SER A 198 3.00 -19.15 1.24
N ASP A 199 4.19 -19.18 0.64
CA ASP A 199 4.80 -18.00 0.00
C ASP A 199 4.22 -17.73 -1.39
N ALA A 200 3.49 -18.70 -1.95
CA ALA A 200 2.75 -18.56 -3.20
C ALA A 200 1.32 -18.11 -2.92
N THR A 201 0.95 -16.99 -3.53
CA THR A 201 -0.44 -16.51 -3.59
C THR A 201 -0.93 -16.59 -5.03
N THR A 202 -2.24 -16.68 -5.23
CA THR A 202 -2.85 -16.66 -6.57
C THR A 202 -3.88 -15.56 -6.60
N TYR A 203 -3.64 -14.53 -7.39
CA TYR A 203 -4.60 -13.46 -7.59
C TYR A 203 -4.45 -12.86 -8.98
N PHE A 204 -5.54 -12.27 -9.46
CA PHE A 204 -5.53 -11.49 -10.67
C PHE A 204 -6.45 -10.29 -10.56
N PHE A 205 -5.99 -9.15 -11.07
CA PHE A 205 -6.65 -7.86 -10.96
C PHE A 205 -6.81 -7.23 -12.35
N PRO A 206 -8.04 -7.03 -12.83
CA PRO A 206 -8.26 -6.37 -14.13
C PRO A 206 -7.86 -4.91 -14.04
N GLN A 207 -6.98 -4.48 -14.94
CA GLN A 207 -6.43 -3.12 -14.99
C GLN A 207 -6.96 -2.35 -16.22
N PRO A 208 -6.98 -1.01 -16.19
CA PRO A 208 -7.27 -0.20 -17.37
C PRO A 208 -6.34 -0.51 -18.55
N GLY A 209 -6.77 -0.11 -19.76
CA GLY A 209 -5.98 -0.31 -20.98
C GLY A 209 -5.87 -1.77 -21.45
N GLY A 210 -6.85 -2.61 -21.09
CA GLY A 210 -6.90 -4.01 -21.53
C GLY A 210 -5.82 -4.89 -20.92
N ARG A 211 -5.40 -4.61 -19.68
CA ARG A 211 -4.35 -5.37 -18.98
C ARG A 211 -4.92 -6.19 -17.83
N LEU A 212 -4.27 -7.30 -17.51
CA LEU A 212 -4.57 -8.11 -16.34
C LEU A 212 -3.27 -8.29 -15.55
N LEU A 213 -3.30 -7.89 -14.29
CA LEU A 213 -2.18 -8.09 -13.37
C LEU A 213 -2.35 -9.44 -12.70
N LEU A 214 -1.33 -10.28 -12.73
CA LEU A 214 -1.29 -11.60 -12.13
C LEU A 214 -0.27 -11.60 -11.00
N GLY A 215 -0.62 -12.21 -9.87
CA GLY A 215 0.31 -12.43 -8.79
C GLY A 215 -0.02 -13.71 -8.02
N GLY A 216 0.81 -14.08 -7.06
CA GLY A 216 2.11 -13.48 -6.79
C GLY A 216 2.94 -14.31 -5.83
N THR A 217 4.01 -13.70 -5.35
CA THR A 217 4.91 -14.26 -4.33
C THR A 217 4.98 -13.37 -3.10
N ALA A 218 5.41 -13.96 -1.98
CA ALA A 218 5.72 -13.31 -0.72
C ALA A 218 7.01 -13.90 -0.14
N GLU A 219 8.15 -13.64 -0.78
CA GLU A 219 9.44 -14.18 -0.37
C GLU A 219 10.10 -13.26 0.67
N VAL A 220 10.26 -13.75 1.89
CA VAL A 220 10.80 -12.95 3.00
C VAL A 220 12.32 -12.84 2.92
N ASP A 221 12.87 -11.67 3.26
CA ASP A 221 14.32 -11.37 3.23
C ASP A 221 14.98 -11.43 1.85
N ALA A 222 14.19 -11.56 0.79
CA ALA A 222 14.66 -11.44 -0.58
C ALA A 222 14.72 -9.95 -1.01
N TRP A 223 15.88 -9.51 -1.47
CA TRP A 223 16.15 -8.10 -1.83
C TRP A 223 16.18 -7.83 -3.34
N SER A 224 16.26 -8.88 -4.17
CA SER A 224 16.38 -8.70 -5.61
C SER A 224 15.09 -8.13 -6.21
N LEU A 225 15.24 -7.06 -6.99
CA LEU A 225 14.19 -6.50 -7.83
C LEU A 225 14.16 -7.11 -9.23
N GLU A 226 15.07 -8.04 -9.55
CA GLU A 226 15.09 -8.70 -10.85
C GLU A 226 13.93 -9.71 -10.95
N PRO A 227 13.10 -9.68 -12.02
CA PRO A 227 12.10 -10.70 -12.25
C PRO A 227 12.73 -12.06 -12.52
N ASP A 228 12.20 -13.11 -11.89
CA ASP A 228 12.58 -14.49 -12.14
C ASP A 228 11.64 -15.13 -13.18
N PRO A 229 12.14 -15.63 -14.33
CA PRO A 229 11.30 -16.23 -15.37
C PRO A 229 10.50 -17.45 -14.90
N GLY A 230 11.10 -18.33 -14.10
CA GLY A 230 10.43 -19.53 -13.58
C GLY A 230 9.30 -19.18 -12.62
N VAL A 231 9.50 -18.16 -11.77
CA VAL A 231 8.44 -17.60 -10.92
C VAL A 231 7.32 -17.00 -11.76
N ALA A 232 7.65 -16.30 -12.86
CA ALA A 232 6.64 -15.73 -13.75
C ALA A 232 5.77 -16.81 -14.40
N GLU A 233 6.39 -17.87 -14.94
CA GLU A 233 5.68 -19.02 -15.50
C GLU A 233 4.78 -19.70 -14.46
N ALA A 234 5.27 -19.86 -13.23
CA ALA A 234 4.50 -20.44 -12.13
C ALA A 234 3.28 -19.57 -11.75
N ILE A 235 3.42 -18.24 -11.73
CA ILE A 235 2.30 -17.31 -11.47
C ILE A 235 1.23 -17.46 -12.56
N VAL A 236 1.63 -17.44 -13.84
CA VAL A 236 0.70 -17.60 -14.97
C VAL A 236 -0.01 -18.94 -14.89
N LYS A 237 0.72 -20.04 -14.63
CA LYS A 237 0.14 -21.39 -14.50
C LYS A 237 -0.91 -21.47 -13.39
N ARG A 238 -0.64 -20.89 -12.21
CA ARG A 238 -1.62 -20.87 -11.10
C ARG A 238 -2.86 -20.04 -11.45
N CYS A 239 -2.68 -18.88 -12.06
CA CYS A 239 -3.81 -18.05 -12.49
C CYS A 239 -4.65 -18.74 -13.58
N ALA A 240 -3.99 -19.40 -14.54
CA ALA A 240 -4.63 -20.16 -15.60
C ALA A 240 -5.42 -21.38 -15.09
N ALA A 241 -4.99 -21.99 -13.97
CA ALA A 241 -5.75 -23.05 -13.32
C ALA A 241 -7.10 -22.56 -12.76
N VAL A 242 -7.21 -21.26 -12.43
CA VAL A 242 -8.46 -20.64 -11.98
C VAL A 242 -9.26 -20.10 -13.17
N ARG A 243 -8.60 -19.50 -14.16
CA ARG A 243 -9.21 -18.93 -15.37
C ARG A 243 -8.45 -19.41 -16.61
N PRO A 244 -8.91 -20.49 -17.27
CA PRO A 244 -8.18 -21.12 -18.38
C PRO A 244 -7.83 -20.17 -19.54
N GLU A 245 -8.63 -19.13 -19.77
CA GLU A 245 -8.37 -18.12 -20.80
C GLU A 245 -7.08 -17.32 -20.56
N ILE A 246 -6.52 -17.31 -19.34
CA ILE A 246 -5.24 -16.67 -19.03
C ILE A 246 -4.05 -17.42 -19.66
N ALA A 247 -4.18 -18.73 -19.91
CA ALA A 247 -3.07 -19.54 -20.44
C ALA A 247 -2.55 -19.06 -21.81
N GLY A 248 -3.42 -18.47 -22.63
CA GLY A 248 -3.09 -17.93 -23.95
C GLY A 248 -2.78 -16.43 -23.97
N ALA A 249 -2.83 -15.76 -22.81
CA ALA A 249 -2.64 -14.32 -22.74
C ALA A 249 -1.17 -13.93 -22.93
N ARG A 250 -0.90 -12.95 -23.81
CA ARG A 250 0.44 -12.46 -24.07
C ARG A 250 0.98 -11.70 -22.86
N VAL A 251 2.17 -12.06 -22.39
CA VAL A 251 2.89 -11.30 -21.36
C VAL A 251 3.35 -9.96 -21.92
N VAL A 252 3.02 -8.87 -21.22
CA VAL A 252 3.36 -7.50 -21.59
C VAL A 252 4.32 -6.83 -20.61
N GLY A 253 4.60 -7.46 -19.47
CA GLY A 253 5.62 -6.97 -18.54
C GLY A 253 5.66 -7.72 -17.21
N HIS A 254 6.64 -7.36 -16.39
CA HIS A 254 6.84 -7.89 -15.05
C HIS A 254 6.99 -6.73 -14.06
N ARG A 255 6.66 -6.99 -12.80
CA ARG A 255 6.79 -6.04 -11.70
C ARG A 255 7.32 -6.78 -10.47
N VAL A 256 8.36 -6.24 -9.85
CA VAL A 256 8.92 -6.78 -8.60
C VAL A 256 9.00 -5.65 -7.59
N GLY A 257 8.52 -5.89 -6.38
CA GLY A 257 8.52 -4.89 -5.31
C GLY A 257 8.85 -5.52 -3.97
N LEU A 258 9.46 -4.73 -3.08
CA LEU A 258 9.81 -5.13 -1.73
C LEU A 258 8.83 -4.50 -0.75
N ARG A 259 7.92 -5.32 -0.22
CA ARG A 259 6.95 -4.87 0.79
C ARG A 259 7.71 -4.60 2.11
N PRO A 260 7.54 -3.43 2.74
CA PRO A 260 8.24 -3.09 3.99
C PRO A 260 7.53 -3.73 5.18
N ALA A 261 7.69 -5.04 5.35
CA ALA A 261 7.04 -5.79 6.42
C ALA A 261 7.70 -5.50 7.77
N ARG A 262 6.89 -5.45 8.82
CA ARG A 262 7.30 -5.34 10.21
C ARG A 262 6.28 -6.13 11.05
N PRO A 263 6.66 -6.73 12.20
CA PRO A 263 5.70 -7.42 13.09
C PRO A 263 4.53 -6.56 13.58
N GLY A 264 4.61 -5.24 13.43
CA GLY A 264 3.50 -4.33 13.59
C GLY A 264 3.82 -3.00 12.93
N VAL A 265 2.83 -2.33 12.35
CA VAL A 265 2.98 -0.99 11.81
C VAL A 265 3.40 -0.05 12.93
N ARG A 266 4.45 0.74 12.66
CA ARG A 266 4.91 1.76 13.59
C ARG A 266 4.27 3.09 13.26
N VAL A 267 3.23 3.45 14.01
CA VAL A 267 2.64 4.80 14.04
C VAL A 267 2.78 5.36 15.44
N GLU A 268 3.84 6.13 15.69
CA GLU A 268 4.31 6.52 17.03
C GLU A 268 4.95 7.90 17.01
N ARG A 269 4.93 8.60 18.15
CA ARG A 269 5.56 9.92 18.34
C ARG A 269 6.79 9.81 19.23
N GLU A 270 7.87 10.43 18.80
CA GLU A 270 9.09 10.66 19.58
C GLU A 270 9.40 12.16 19.69
N VAL A 271 10.06 12.52 20.79
CA VAL A 271 10.66 13.85 20.96
C VAL A 271 12.18 13.68 20.88
N VAL A 272 12.79 14.35 19.91
CA VAL A 272 14.23 14.32 19.67
C VAL A 272 14.87 15.62 20.16
N GLY A 273 16.21 15.68 20.08
CA GLY A 273 17.01 16.79 20.62
C GLY A 273 16.46 18.18 20.28
N GLY A 274 16.43 19.05 21.29
CA GLY A 274 15.90 20.42 21.16
C GLY A 274 14.36 20.50 21.10
N GLY A 275 13.64 19.50 21.61
CA GLY A 275 12.17 19.51 21.70
C GLY A 275 11.45 19.31 20.36
N ARG A 276 12.17 18.85 19.34
CA ARG A 276 11.62 18.61 18.00
C ARG A 276 10.83 17.31 17.99
N VAL A 277 9.84 17.23 17.11
CA VAL A 277 8.92 16.09 17.02
C VAL A 277 9.30 15.21 15.84
N LEU A 278 9.39 13.91 16.09
CA LEU A 278 9.51 12.88 15.07
C LEU A 278 8.31 11.96 15.18
N VAL A 279 7.55 11.79 14.10
CA VAL A 279 6.45 10.82 14.04
C VAL A 279 6.84 9.72 13.07
N HIS A 280 6.73 8.46 13.48
CA HIS A 280 6.91 7.30 12.62
C HIS A 280 5.59 6.91 11.99
N ASN A 281 5.62 6.51 10.71
CA ASN A 281 4.50 5.91 10.00
C ASN A 281 5.06 4.99 8.90
N TYR A 282 5.51 3.79 9.27
CA TYR A 282 6.12 2.79 8.38
C TYR A 282 5.85 1.35 8.85
N GLY A 283 6.26 0.35 8.05
CA GLY A 283 6.14 -1.07 8.41
C GLY A 283 4.86 -1.75 7.94
N HIS A 284 4.23 -1.23 6.88
CA HIS A 284 2.88 -1.65 6.45
C HIS A 284 2.80 -2.93 5.62
N GLY A 285 3.94 -3.59 5.37
CA GLY A 285 3.97 -4.85 4.62
C GLY A 285 3.22 -4.77 3.29
N GLY A 286 2.36 -5.75 3.04
CA GLY A 286 1.54 -5.82 1.83
C GLY A 286 0.26 -4.99 1.84
N ALA A 287 -0.12 -4.41 2.99
CA ALA A 287 -1.40 -3.74 3.18
C ALA A 287 -1.29 -2.21 3.25
N GLY A 288 -0.14 -1.63 2.89
CA GLY A 288 0.08 -0.17 2.96
C GLY A 288 -0.98 0.67 2.24
N VAL A 289 -1.45 0.24 1.06
CA VAL A 289 -2.53 0.95 0.34
C VAL A 289 -3.87 0.81 1.11
N THR A 290 -4.14 -0.36 1.68
CA THR A 290 -5.36 -0.64 2.45
C THR A 290 -5.50 0.27 3.66
N VAL A 291 -4.41 0.54 4.40
CA VAL A 291 -4.44 1.32 5.65
C VAL A 291 -3.98 2.78 5.50
N ALA A 292 -3.61 3.20 4.27
CA ALA A 292 -2.86 4.44 4.04
C ALA A 292 -3.46 5.68 4.70
N TRP A 293 -4.76 5.90 4.54
CA TRP A 293 -5.42 7.11 5.02
C TRP A 293 -5.71 7.06 6.50
N GLY A 294 -6.01 5.87 7.03
CA GLY A 294 -6.16 5.64 8.46
C GLY A 294 -4.88 5.96 9.24
N CYS A 295 -3.77 5.34 8.82
CA CYS A 295 -2.47 5.60 9.43
C CYS A 295 -2.01 7.06 9.20
N ALA A 296 -2.34 7.67 8.05
CA ALA A 296 -2.04 9.08 7.78
C ALA A 296 -2.77 10.04 8.73
N GLU A 297 -4.06 9.81 8.99
CA GLU A 297 -4.84 10.62 9.93
C GLU A 297 -4.35 10.45 11.37
N GLU A 298 -4.02 9.22 11.78
CA GLU A 298 -3.43 8.99 13.10
C GLU A 298 -2.05 9.67 13.24
N ALA A 299 -1.16 9.50 12.26
CA ALA A 299 0.15 10.15 12.26
C ALA A 299 0.02 11.69 12.30
N ALA A 300 -0.98 12.26 11.61
CA ALA A 300 -1.26 13.69 11.66
C ALA A 300 -1.72 14.15 13.05
N GLY A 301 -2.53 13.35 13.76
CA GLY A 301 -2.90 13.62 15.16
C GLY A 301 -1.70 13.64 16.11
N LEU A 302 -0.74 12.74 15.88
CA LEU A 302 0.50 12.66 16.67
C LEU A 302 1.45 13.84 16.47
N VAL A 303 1.30 14.62 15.40
CA VAL A 303 2.09 15.84 15.19
C VAL A 303 1.77 16.93 16.23
N VAL A 304 0.59 16.89 16.88
CA VAL A 304 0.15 17.89 17.88
C VAL A 304 -0.17 17.33 19.27
N GLY A 305 -0.02 16.03 19.51
CA GLY A 305 -0.31 15.41 20.81
C GLY A 305 0.84 15.48 21.84
N PRO A 306 0.59 15.19 23.13
CA PRO A 306 1.62 14.89 24.13
C PRO A 306 2.41 13.63 23.76
N ALA A 307 3.61 13.42 24.33
CA ALA A 307 4.45 12.28 23.97
C ALA A 307 3.84 11.01 24.58
N GLY A 308 3.80 9.91 23.83
CA GLY A 308 3.39 8.62 24.40
C GLY A 308 4.36 8.17 25.50
N PRO A 309 3.93 7.32 26.44
CA PRO A 309 4.83 6.71 27.40
C PRO A 309 5.87 5.86 26.65
N ARG A 310 7.13 5.98 27.07
CA ARG A 310 8.25 5.18 26.56
C ARG A 310 8.18 3.74 27.06
#